data_AF-A4FS07-F1
#
_entry.id   AF-A4FS07-F1
#
_cell.length_a   1.000
_cell.length_b   1.000
_cell.length_c   1.000
_cell.angle_alpha   90.00
_cell.angle_beta   90.00
_cell.angle_gamma   90.00
#
_symmetry.space_group_name_H-M   'P 1'
#
loop_
_entity.id
_entity.type
_entity.pdbx_description
1 polymer ?
#
loop_
_entity_poly.entity_id
_entity_poly.type
_entity_poly.pdbx_seq_one_letter_code
_entity_poly.pdbx_strand_id
1 'polypeptide(L)' 'VAYVVSEKYDEERIREHVKKTLPQYMVPSYFVSMKALPLNKNGKVDRK' A
#
# COMPACT_ATOMS: atom_id res chain seq x y z
N VAL A 1 -6.89 -3.81 -1.59
CA VAL A 1 -6.02 -2.88 -2.34
C VAL A 1 -5.08 -2.20 -1.36
N ALA A 2 -3.81 -2.02 -1.70
CA ALA A 2 -2.82 -1.32 -0.89
C ALA A 2 -2.27 -0.10 -1.64
N TYR A 3 -2.05 1.01 -0.93
CA TYR A 3 -1.48 2.23 -1.50
C TYR A 3 -0.03 2.36 -1.05
N VAL A 4 0.87 2.69 -1.99
CA VAL A 4 2.31 2.75 -1.75
C VAL A 4 2.83 4.11 -2.21
N VAL A 5 3.65 4.75 -1.37
CA VAL A 5 4.37 5.98 -1.72
C VAL A 5 5.85 5.65 -1.79
N SER A 6 6.35 5.52 -3.02
CA SER A 6 7.77 5.33 -3.34
C SER A 6 8.00 5.70 -4.80
N GLU A 7 9.16 6.27 -5.14
CA GLU A 7 9.50 6.57 -6.54
C GLU A 7 9.66 5.30 -7.38
N LYS A 8 10.16 4.23 -6.77
CA LYS A 8 10.28 2.90 -7.36
C LYS A 8 10.02 1.84 -6.30
N TYR A 9 9.25 0.82 -6.65
CA TYR A 9 9.05 -0.34 -5.79
C TYR A 9 8.82 -1.59 -6.64
N ASP A 10 9.06 -2.74 -6.02
CA ASP A 10 8.84 -4.06 -6.59
C ASP A 10 7.64 -4.70 -5.92
N GLU A 11 6.55 -4.84 -6.67
CA GLU A 11 5.29 -5.42 -6.19
C GLU A 11 5.43 -6.88 -5.78
N GLU A 12 6.20 -7.68 -6.52
CA GLU A 12 6.36 -9.10 -6.22
C GLU A 12 7.12 -9.27 -4.92
N ARG A 13 8.22 -8.52 -4.76
CA ARG A 13 9.01 -8.55 -3.52
C ARG A 13 8.20 -8.15 -2.29
N ILE A 14 7.37 -7.11 -2.40
CA ILE A 14 6.48 -6.70 -1.30
C ILE A 14 5.44 -7.80 -1.02
N ARG A 15 4.81 -8.35 -2.06
CA ARG A 15 3.80 -9.41 -1.92
C ARG A 15 4.38 -10.66 -1.27
N GLU A 16 5.58 -11.08 -1.65
CA GLU A 16 6.29 -12.20 -1.04
C GLU A 16 6.63 -11.96 0.42
N HIS A 17 7.06 -10.75 0.75
CA HIS A 17 7.36 -10.40 2.13
C HIS A 17 6.10 -10.50 3.00
N VAL A 18 4.99 -9.89 2.55
CA VAL A 18 3.73 -9.89 3.30
C VAL A 18 3.13 -11.29 3.45
N LYS A 19 3.26 -12.16 2.44
CA LYS A 19 2.84 -13.57 2.51
C LYS A 19 3.54 -14.37 3.62
N LYS A 20 4.75 -13.99 4.01
CA LYS A 20 5.51 -14.68 5.07
C LYS A 20 5.04 -14.31 6.47
N THR A 21 4.43 -13.14 6.63
CA THR A 21 4.08 -12.57 7.94
C THR A 21 2.57 -12.50 8.19
N LEU A 22 1.76 -12.50 7.13
CA LEU A 22 0.31 -12.36 7.22
C LEU A 22 -0.43 -13.57 6.66
N PRO A 23 -1.65 -13.86 7.16
CA PRO A 23 -2.57 -14.80 6.52
C PRO A 23 -2.88 -14.42 5.07
N GLN A 24 -3.18 -15.42 4.23
CA GLN A 24 -3.40 -15.23 2.79
C GLN A 24 -4.49 -14.19 2.47
N TYR A 25 -5.57 -14.12 3.25
CA TYR A 25 -6.67 -13.18 3.03
C TYR A 25 -6.31 -11.71 3.34
N MET A 26 -5.17 -11.46 3.98
CA MET A 26 -4.66 -10.11 4.22
C MET A 26 -3.68 -9.64 3.15
N VAL A 27 -3.29 -10.51 2.21
CA VAL A 27 -2.36 -10.17 1.13
C VAL A 27 -3.11 -9.34 0.08
N PRO A 28 -2.67 -8.09 -0.22
CA PRO A 28 -3.35 -7.26 -1.21
C PRO A 28 -3.26 -7.84 -2.62
N SER A 29 -4.40 -7.89 -3.32
CA SER A 29 -4.45 -8.27 -4.74
C SER A 29 -3.94 -7.18 -5.69
N TYR A 30 -4.01 -5.92 -5.28
CA TYR A 30 -3.63 -4.75 -6.07
C TYR A 30 -2.83 -3.77 -5.22
N PHE A 31 -1.77 -3.22 -5.81
CA PHE A 31 -0.96 -2.14 -5.27
C PHE A 31 -1.15 -0.89 -6.15
N VAL A 32 -1.30 0.27 -5.51
CA VAL A 32 -1.51 1.55 -6.21
C VAL A 32 -0.40 2.49 -5.80
N SER A 33 0.42 2.90 -6.77
CA SER A 33 1.47 3.89 -6.58
C SER A 33 0.88 5.29 -6.44
N MET A 34 1.38 6.05 -5.47
CA MET A 34 1.00 7.45 -5.25
C MET A 34 2.25 8.30 -5.00
N LYS A 35 2.21 9.57 -5.41
CA LYS A 35 3.28 10.53 -5.07
C LYS A 35 3.26 10.92 -3.59
N ALA A 36 2.08 10.98 -2.99
CA ALA A 36 1.87 11.27 -1.58
C ALA A 36 0.49 10.75 -1.15
N LEU A 37 0.31 10.49 0.15
CA LEU A 37 -1.02 10.19 0.69
C LEU A 37 -1.85 11.48 0.76
N PRO A 38 -3.10 11.48 0.30
CA PRO A 38 -3.98 12.64 0.43
C PRO A 38 -4.30 12.86 1.90
N LEU A 39 -4.34 14.12 2.32
CA LEU A 39 -4.66 14.50 3.69
C LEU A 39 -5.91 15.38 3.70
N ASN A 40 -6.76 15.19 4.71
CA ASN A 40 -7.88 16.08 4.97
C ASN A 40 -7.42 17.38 5.65
N LYS A 41 -8.35 18.32 5.88
CA LYS A 41 -8.06 19.61 6.52
C LYS A 41 -7.43 19.51 7.91
N ASN A 42 -7.56 18.37 8.58
CA ASN A 42 -6.99 18.09 9.89
C ASN A 42 -5.65 17.31 9.79
N GLY A 43 -5.09 17.16 8.58
CA GLY A 43 -3.83 16.46 8.34
C GLY A 43 -3.89 14.93 8.45
N LYS A 44 -5.09 14.34 8.57
CA LYS A 44 -5.25 12.88 8.58
C LYS A 44 -5.39 12.35 7.17
N VAL A 45 -4.95 11.12 6.92
CA VAL A 45 -5.12 10.46 5.61
C VAL A 45 -6.59 10.49 5.20
N ASP A 46 -6.85 11.08 4.05
CA ASP A 46 -8.15 11.01 3.40
C ASP A 46 -8.26 9.70 2.62
N ARG A 47 -9.38 9.00 2.77
CA ARG A 47 -9.63 7.71 2.11
C ARG A 47 -10.77 7.78 1.10
N LYS A 48 -11.29 8.99 0.85
CA LYS A 48 -12.33 9.27 -0.13
C LYS A 48 -11.76 9.59 -1.50
#